data_AF-A0A0P9F8Z6-F1
#
_entry.id   AF-A0A0P9F8Z6-F1
#
_cell.length_a   1.000
_cell.length_b   1.000
_cell.length_c   1.000
_cell.angle_alpha   90.00
_cell.angle_beta   90.00
_cell.angle_gamma   90.00
#
_symmetry.space_group_name_H-M   'P 1'
#
loop_
_entity.id
_entity.type
_entity.pdbx_description
1 polymer ?
#
loop_
_entity_poly.entity_id
_entity_poly.type
_entity_poly.pdbx_seq_one_letter_code
_entity_poly.pdbx_strand_id
1 'polypeptide(L)'
;PQGFGTEAELLPERLSLSPAEQGYYAALAMATLARHQMLIERQLNARGLHDTPSPDPYAAAGAIDDPQAELLARAVRRVALAAAERTRRNEYGGIYLGLFRQFSISSYRRTPPARLHEAPEWLERWRGDLMGEPEPPPDIE
;
A
#
# COMPACT_ATOMS: atom_id res chain seq x y z
N PRO A 1 5.41 -48.01 3.93
CA PRO A 1 4.46 -46.98 4.41
C PRO A 1 5.15 -45.94 5.29
N GLN A 2 5.39 -44.76 4.74
CA GLN A 2 5.30 -43.45 5.40
C GLN A 2 5.57 -42.42 4.30
N GLY A 3 4.49 -41.73 3.89
CA GLY A 3 4.49 -40.80 2.78
C GLY A 3 5.27 -39.53 3.11
N PHE A 4 6.18 -39.17 2.22
CA PHE A 4 6.66 -37.80 2.13
C PHE A 4 5.50 -36.97 1.58
N GLY A 5 4.96 -36.11 2.44
CA GLY A 5 3.82 -35.25 2.14
C GLY A 5 4.09 -34.39 0.91
N THR A 6 3.20 -34.54 -0.06
CA THR A 6 2.89 -33.62 -1.15
C THR A 6 2.35 -32.29 -0.61
N GLU A 7 3.19 -31.54 0.10
CA GLU A 7 2.87 -30.18 0.59
C GLU A 7 4.00 -29.16 0.34
N ALA A 8 5.10 -29.59 -0.31
CA ALA A 8 6.12 -28.67 -0.84
C ALA A 8 5.74 -28.08 -2.20
N GLU A 9 4.54 -28.38 -2.69
CA GLU A 9 3.99 -27.98 -3.98
C GLU A 9 2.85 -27.00 -3.69
N LEU A 10 2.83 -25.83 -4.34
CA LEU A 10 1.89 -24.69 -4.22
C LEU A 10 2.37 -23.46 -3.44
N LEU A 11 3.67 -23.21 -3.35
CA LEU A 11 4.08 -21.81 -3.54
C LEU A 11 4.14 -21.61 -5.05
N PRO A 12 3.31 -20.72 -5.66
CA PRO A 12 3.52 -20.39 -7.05
C PRO A 12 4.96 -19.89 -7.16
N GLU A 13 5.77 -20.68 -7.85
CA GLU A 13 7.05 -20.25 -8.40
C GLU A 13 6.83 -18.82 -8.87
N ARG A 14 7.65 -17.85 -8.44
CA ARG A 14 7.63 -16.53 -9.05
C ARG A 14 7.83 -16.78 -10.54
N LEU A 15 6.72 -16.83 -11.28
CA LEU A 15 6.71 -17.19 -12.67
C LEU A 15 7.78 -16.33 -13.34
N SER A 16 8.58 -16.97 -14.16
CA SER A 16 9.70 -16.48 -14.96
C SER A 16 9.27 -15.40 -15.96
N LEU A 17 8.59 -14.36 -15.48
CA LEU A 17 8.08 -13.25 -16.25
C LEU A 17 9.26 -12.42 -16.76
N SER A 18 9.22 -12.07 -18.04
CA SER A 18 10.14 -11.12 -18.63
C SER A 18 10.07 -9.77 -17.89
N PRO A 19 11.14 -8.96 -17.95
CA PRO A 19 11.13 -7.61 -17.36
C PRO A 19 9.95 -6.75 -17.83
N ALA A 20 9.52 -6.90 -19.09
CA ALA A 20 8.37 -6.19 -19.64
C ALA A 20 7.04 -6.62 -19.00
N GLU A 21 6.83 -7.93 -18.82
CA GLU A 21 5.63 -8.46 -18.15
C GLU A 21 5.56 -8.04 -16.69
N GLN A 22 6.70 -8.03 -15.98
CA GLN A 22 6.77 -7.52 -14.60
C GLN A 22 6.35 -6.05 -14.53
N GLY A 23 6.83 -5.22 -15.46
CA GLY A 23 6.43 -3.82 -15.57
C GLY A 23 4.94 -3.65 -15.85
N TYR A 24 4.36 -4.47 -16.73
CA TYR A 24 2.93 -4.47 -17.03
C TYR A 24 2.07 -4.79 -15.80
N TYR A 25 2.38 -5.87 -15.07
CA TYR A 25 1.62 -6.22 -13.86
C TYR A 25 1.81 -5.20 -12.74
N ALA A 26 3.01 -4.62 -12.61
CA ALA A 26 3.24 -3.52 -11.68
C ALA A 26 2.36 -2.31 -12.02
N ALA A 27 2.26 -1.94 -13.29
CA ALA A 27 1.40 -0.84 -13.72
C ALA A 27 -0.10 -1.09 -13.40
N LEU A 28 -0.59 -2.30 -13.64
CA LEU A 28 -1.96 -2.69 -13.28
C LEU A 28 -2.19 -2.66 -11.76
N ALA A 29 -1.22 -3.14 -10.98
CA ALA A 29 -1.27 -3.10 -9.52
C ALA A 29 -1.33 -1.65 -9.02
N MET A 30 -0.44 -0.78 -9.54
CA MET A 30 -0.44 0.64 -9.18
C MET A 30 -1.76 1.33 -9.52
N ALA A 31 -2.33 1.08 -10.71
CA ALA A 31 -3.63 1.62 -11.10
C ALA A 31 -4.76 1.16 -10.17
N THR A 32 -4.72 -0.11 -9.75
CA THR A 32 -5.71 -0.68 -8.81
C THR A 32 -5.59 -0.05 -7.43
N LEU A 33 -4.37 0.08 -6.90
CA LEU A 33 -4.11 0.71 -5.60
C LEU A 33 -4.52 2.19 -5.61
N ALA A 34 -4.18 2.92 -6.67
CA ALA A 34 -4.58 4.33 -6.83
C ALA A 34 -6.11 4.48 -6.84
N ARG A 35 -6.83 3.59 -7.54
CA ARG A 35 -8.29 3.58 -7.54
C ARG A 35 -8.84 3.34 -6.13
N HIS A 36 -8.27 2.39 -5.39
CA HIS A 36 -8.70 2.10 -4.02
C HIS A 36 -8.45 3.29 -3.09
N GLN A 37 -7.27 3.91 -3.18
CA GLN A 37 -6.91 5.10 -2.42
C GLN A 37 -7.94 6.22 -2.63
N MET A 38 -8.25 6.51 -3.89
CA MET A 38 -9.23 7.54 -4.26
C MET A 38 -10.62 7.26 -3.66
N LEU A 39 -11.09 6.02 -3.72
CA LEU A 39 -12.42 5.64 -3.22
C LEU A 39 -12.48 5.69 -1.69
N ILE A 40 -11.46 5.18 -1.00
CA ILE A 40 -11.38 5.23 0.47
C ILE A 40 -11.34 6.69 0.93
N GLU A 41 -10.48 7.52 0.35
CA GLU A 41 -10.35 8.91 0.78
C GLU A 41 -11.64 9.70 0.59
N ARG A 42 -12.35 9.48 -0.53
CA ARG A 42 -13.68 10.07 -0.74
C ARG A 42 -14.66 9.67 0.36
N GLN A 43 -14.67 8.40 0.76
CA GLN A 43 -15.54 7.91 1.84
C GLN A 43 -15.15 8.48 3.20
N LEU A 44 -13.86 8.54 3.51
CA LEU A 44 -13.37 9.13 4.75
C LEU A 44 -13.72 10.62 4.84
N ASN A 45 -13.57 11.35 3.74
CA ASN A 45 -13.94 12.76 3.69
C ASN A 45 -15.46 12.95 3.81
N ALA A 46 -16.26 12.08 3.17
CA ALA A 46 -17.72 12.11 3.29
C ALA A 46 -18.19 11.79 4.73
N ARG A 47 -17.58 10.80 5.40
CA ARG A 47 -17.83 10.47 6.82
C ARG A 47 -17.36 11.59 7.76
N GLY A 48 -16.28 12.30 7.43
CA GLY A 48 -15.82 13.44 8.22
C GLY A 48 -16.69 14.69 8.06
N LEU A 49 -17.38 14.83 6.93
CA LEU A 49 -18.30 15.94 6.66
C LEU A 49 -19.72 15.67 7.17
N HIS A 50 -20.12 14.39 7.21
CA HIS A 50 -21.40 13.94 7.73
C HIS A 50 -21.22 13.17 9.04
N ASP A 51 -21.62 13.78 10.17
CA ASP A 51 -21.82 13.07 11.45
C ASP A 51 -23.05 12.12 11.40
N THR A 52 -23.56 11.85 10.20
CA THR A 52 -24.71 11.00 9.90
C THR A 52 -24.36 10.02 8.77
N PRO A 53 -24.87 8.77 8.80
CA PRO A 53 -24.58 7.79 7.76
C PRO A 53 -25.09 8.29 6.40
N SER A 54 -24.20 8.41 5.41
CA SER A 54 -24.60 8.79 4.05
C SER A 54 -25.47 7.69 3.43
N PRO A 55 -26.68 8.00 2.92
CA PRO A 55 -27.61 7.03 2.35
C PRO A 55 -27.33 6.72 0.87
N ASP A 56 -26.18 7.12 0.32
CA ASP A 56 -25.86 6.95 -1.10
C ASP A 56 -25.77 5.44 -1.46
N PRO A 57 -26.72 4.90 -2.25
CA PRO A 57 -26.72 3.49 -2.63
C PRO A 57 -25.57 3.12 -3.58
N TYR A 58 -24.90 4.09 -4.21
CA TYR A 58 -23.65 3.87 -4.94
C TYR A 58 -22.41 3.93 -4.04
N ALA A 59 -22.52 4.47 -2.83
CA ALA A 59 -21.48 4.30 -1.81
C ALA A 59 -21.39 2.83 -1.37
N ALA A 60 -22.50 2.08 -1.30
CA ALA A 60 -22.51 0.69 -0.86
C ALA A 60 -21.73 -0.29 -1.79
N ALA A 61 -21.61 0.01 -3.09
CA ALA A 61 -20.81 -0.81 -4.02
C ALA A 61 -19.31 -0.52 -3.95
N GLY A 62 -18.91 0.58 -3.32
CA GLY A 62 -17.52 1.03 -3.22
C GLY A 62 -17.03 1.21 -1.79
N ALA A 63 -17.92 1.21 -0.79
CA ALA A 63 -17.62 1.34 0.63
C ALA A 63 -16.62 0.27 0.97
N ILE A 64 -15.40 0.70 1.24
CA ILE A 64 -14.40 -0.20 1.77
C ILE A 64 -14.79 -0.38 3.23
N ASP A 65 -15.75 -1.27 3.45
CA ASP A 65 -16.19 -1.75 4.77
C ASP A 65 -15.20 -2.79 5.29
N ASP A 66 -13.92 -2.55 5.02
CA ASP A 66 -12.79 -3.39 5.36
C ASP A 66 -11.82 -2.51 6.17
N PRO A 67 -11.80 -2.69 7.51
CA PRO A 67 -10.97 -1.88 8.39
C PRO A 67 -9.47 -2.06 8.10
N GLN A 68 -9.06 -3.20 7.53
CA GLN A 68 -7.66 -3.45 7.19
C GLN A 68 -7.24 -2.66 5.95
N ALA A 69 -8.11 -2.63 4.94
CA ALA A 69 -7.89 -1.82 3.75
C ALA A 69 -7.88 -0.32 4.06
N GLU A 70 -8.76 0.14 4.97
CA GLU A 70 -8.77 1.51 5.44
C GLU A 70 -7.47 1.88 6.19
N LEU A 71 -7.00 1.00 7.08
CA LEU A 71 -5.76 1.19 7.84
C LEU A 71 -4.56 1.41 6.91
N LEU A 72 -4.41 0.54 5.90
CA LEU A 72 -3.32 0.63 4.94
C LEU A 72 -3.43 1.90 4.10
N ALA A 73 -4.62 2.27 3.63
CA ALA A 73 -4.82 3.48 2.86
C ALA A 73 -4.51 4.77 3.66
N ARG A 74 -4.86 4.79 4.96
CA ARG A 74 -4.48 5.89 5.87
C ARG A 74 -2.97 5.96 6.06
N ALA A 75 -2.30 4.82 6.21
CA ALA A 75 -0.84 4.78 6.33
C ALA A 75 -0.15 5.30 5.05
N VAL A 76 -0.60 4.83 3.88
CA VAL A 76 -0.13 5.29 2.58
C VAL A 76 -0.31 6.81 2.42
N ARG A 77 -1.51 7.34 2.70
CA ARG A 77 -1.79 8.79 2.62
C ARG A 77 -0.82 9.58 3.50
N ARG A 78 -0.66 9.19 4.77
CA ARG A 78 0.21 9.88 5.72
C ARG A 78 1.65 9.93 5.25
N VAL A 79 2.17 8.81 4.75
CA VAL A 79 3.56 8.69 4.28
C VAL A 79 3.75 9.45 2.96
N ALA A 80 2.81 9.36 2.03
CA ALA A 80 2.83 10.09 0.77
C ALA A 80 2.84 11.61 0.98
N LEU A 81 2.02 12.13 1.91
CA LEU A 81 1.97 13.55 2.22
C LEU A 81 3.27 14.04 2.88
N ALA A 82 3.77 13.30 3.87
CA ALA A 82 5.04 13.64 4.53
C ALA A 82 6.22 13.64 3.53
N ALA A 83 6.27 12.64 2.65
CA ALA A 83 7.30 12.58 1.60
C ALA A 83 7.14 13.73 0.59
N ALA A 84 5.91 14.04 0.15
CA ALA A 84 5.64 15.13 -0.78
C ALA A 84 6.02 16.52 -0.25
N GLU A 85 5.92 16.75 1.07
CA GLU A 85 6.37 18.00 1.70
C GLU A 85 7.87 18.23 1.49
N ARG A 86 8.67 17.17 1.60
CA ARG A 86 10.13 17.23 1.44
C ARG A 86 10.57 17.17 -0.02
N THR A 87 10.05 16.22 -0.80
CA THR A 87 10.48 15.99 -2.18
C THR A 87 9.82 16.95 -3.17
N ARG A 88 8.72 17.61 -2.77
CA ARG A 88 7.88 18.48 -3.62
C ARG A 88 7.31 17.74 -4.84
N ARG A 89 7.19 16.42 -4.75
CA ARG A 89 6.71 15.54 -5.82
C ARG A 89 5.52 14.70 -5.34
N ASN A 90 4.79 14.13 -6.29
CA ASN A 90 3.74 13.15 -5.99
C ASN A 90 4.39 11.77 -5.75
N GLU A 91 4.42 11.35 -4.49
CA GLU A 91 5.11 10.13 -4.06
C GLU A 91 4.23 8.88 -4.05
N TYR A 92 2.93 9.00 -4.35
CA TYR A 92 2.02 7.86 -4.37
C TYR A 92 2.48 6.77 -5.35
N GLY A 93 3.02 7.15 -6.51
CA GLY A 93 3.53 6.18 -7.50
C GLY A 93 4.68 5.33 -6.96
N GLY A 94 5.64 5.96 -6.26
CA GLY A 94 6.76 5.25 -5.63
C GLY A 94 6.29 4.28 -4.55
N ILE A 95 5.33 4.71 -3.72
CA ILE A 95 4.73 3.89 -2.68
C ILE A 95 4.01 2.67 -3.27
N TYR A 96 3.14 2.86 -4.27
CA TYR A 96 2.41 1.75 -4.89
C TYR A 96 3.34 0.74 -5.55
N LEU A 97 4.40 1.23 -6.22
CA LEU A 97 5.40 0.36 -6.82
C LEU A 97 6.16 -0.44 -5.74
N GLY A 98 6.52 0.19 -4.62
CA GLY A 98 7.18 -0.48 -3.51
C GLY A 98 6.29 -1.54 -2.86
N LEU A 99 5.01 -1.25 -2.62
CA LEU A 99 4.03 -2.22 -2.10
C LEU A 99 3.90 -3.44 -3.01
N PHE A 100 3.90 -3.24 -4.33
CA PHE A 100 3.87 -4.35 -5.28
C PHE A 100 5.18 -5.14 -5.30
N ARG A 101 6.34 -4.47 -5.35
CA ARG A 101 7.65 -5.15 -5.47
C ARG A 101 8.04 -5.91 -4.21
N GLN A 102 7.80 -5.32 -3.04
CA GLN A 102 8.22 -5.89 -1.77
C GLN A 102 7.22 -6.93 -1.24
N PHE A 103 5.93 -6.68 -1.43
CA PHE A 103 4.86 -7.46 -0.80
C PHE A 103 3.86 -8.06 -1.79
N SER A 104 4.03 -7.84 -3.10
CA SER A 104 3.05 -8.27 -4.13
C SER A 104 1.62 -7.83 -3.79
N ILE A 105 1.49 -6.65 -3.16
CA ILE A 105 0.18 -6.06 -2.85
C ILE A 105 -0.29 -5.33 -4.10
N SER A 106 -1.40 -5.80 -4.66
CA SER A 106 -2.08 -5.18 -5.81
C SER A 106 -3.47 -4.64 -5.46
N SER A 107 -3.96 -4.94 -4.26
CA SER A 107 -5.29 -4.55 -3.79
C SER A 107 -5.31 -4.56 -2.27
N TYR A 108 -5.71 -3.43 -1.67
CA TYR A 108 -5.83 -3.32 -0.21
C TYR A 108 -6.73 -4.41 0.40
N ARG A 109 -7.91 -4.67 -0.21
CA ARG A 109 -8.89 -5.65 0.27
C ARG A 109 -8.40 -7.11 0.21
N ARG A 110 -7.50 -7.42 -0.72
CA ARG A 110 -7.00 -8.79 -0.93
C ARG A 110 -5.62 -9.01 -0.31
N THR A 111 -5.18 -8.08 0.53
CA THR A 111 -3.87 -8.17 1.17
C THR A 111 -3.90 -9.31 2.21
N PRO A 112 -2.98 -10.29 2.13
CA PRO A 112 -2.86 -11.30 3.18
C PRO A 112 -2.59 -10.65 4.55
N PRO A 113 -3.20 -11.15 5.65
CA PRO A 113 -3.05 -10.56 6.98
C PRO A 113 -1.58 -10.38 7.42
N ALA A 114 -0.72 -11.34 7.13
CA ALA A 114 0.72 -11.24 7.44
C ALA A 114 1.37 -9.99 6.81
N ARG A 115 1.03 -9.69 5.54
CA ARG A 115 1.57 -8.54 4.82
C ARG A 115 0.99 -7.21 5.28
N LEU A 116 -0.22 -7.22 5.88
CA LEU A 116 -0.85 -6.02 6.44
C LEU A 116 -0.16 -5.52 7.71
N HIS A 117 0.56 -6.38 8.43
CA HIS A 117 1.39 -5.96 9.57
C HIS A 117 2.72 -5.38 9.10
N GLU A 118 3.37 -6.03 8.13
CA GLU A 118 4.70 -5.63 7.65
C GLU A 118 4.68 -4.39 6.75
N ALA A 119 3.63 -4.20 5.94
CA ALA A 119 3.58 -3.10 4.98
C ALA A 119 3.55 -1.70 5.64
N PRO A 120 2.76 -1.43 6.69
CA PRO A 120 2.83 -0.17 7.43
C PRO A 120 4.20 0.10 8.06
N GLU A 121 4.86 -0.91 8.62
CA GLU A 121 6.20 -0.77 9.19
C GLU A 121 7.24 -0.45 8.12
N TRP A 122 7.12 -1.08 6.95
CA TRP A 122 7.95 -0.76 5.79
C TRP A 122 7.71 0.66 5.27
N LEU A 123 6.45 1.11 5.20
CA LEU A 123 6.11 2.48 4.81
C LEU A 123 6.73 3.52 5.76
N GLU A 124 6.75 3.21 7.06
CA GLU A 124 7.35 4.07 8.08
C GLU A 124 8.88 4.14 7.95
N ARG A 125 9.54 3.01 7.72
CA ARG A 125 10.99 2.99 7.43
C ARG A 125 11.33 3.72 6.15
N TRP A 126 10.57 3.48 5.08
CA TRP A 126 10.74 4.18 3.80
C TRP A 126 10.57 5.69 3.94
N ARG A 127 9.63 6.13 4.80
CA ARG A 127 9.50 7.54 5.18
C ARG A 127 10.78 8.04 5.87
N GLY A 128 11.30 7.30 6.85
CA GLY A 128 12.57 7.63 7.53
C GLY A 128 13.73 7.80 6.56
N ASP A 129 13.91 6.84 5.65
CA ASP A 129 14.97 6.85 4.64
C ASP A 129 14.86 8.07 3.70
N LEU A 130 13.65 8.42 3.26
CA LEU A 130 13.41 9.61 2.44
C LEU A 130 13.63 10.92 3.20
N MET A 131 13.26 10.95 4.48
CA MET A 131 13.40 12.12 5.32
C MET A 131 14.85 12.37 5.74
N GLY A 132 15.68 11.33 5.78
CA GLY A 132 17.06 11.38 6.29
C GLY A 132 17.07 11.75 7.76
N GLU A 133 17.74 10.97 8.62
CA GLU A 133 18.18 11.55 9.88
C GLU A 133 19.04 12.78 9.56
N PRO A 134 18.79 13.94 10.18
CA PRO A 134 19.69 15.07 10.01
C PRO A 134 21.08 14.59 10.42
N GLU A 135 22.04 14.68 9.51
CA GLU A 135 23.46 14.46 9.83
C GLU A 135 23.75 15.33 11.07
N PRO A 136 24.21 14.73 12.19
CA PRO A 136 24.51 15.52 13.38
C PRO A 136 25.46 16.64 12.96
N PRO A 137 25.21 17.89 13.40
CA PRO A 137 26.07 19.00 13.03
C PRO A 137 27.51 18.60 13.32
N PRO A 138 28.47 18.87 12.40
CA PRO A 138 29.85 18.48 12.61
C PRO A 138 30.29 19.04 13.97
N ASP A 139 30.84 18.19 14.83
CA ASP A 139 31.44 18.63 16.07
C ASP A 139 32.51 19.66 15.71
N ILE A 140 32.21 20.93 15.97
CA ILE A 140 33.14 22.03 15.76
C ILE A 140 34.12 21.94 16.93
N GLU A 141 35.28 21.33 16.71
CA GLU A 141 36.43 21.37 17.64
C GLU A 141 36.98 22.78 17.81
#